data_AF-A0A674N6X9-F1
#
_entry.id   AF-A0A674N6X9-F1
#
_cell.length_a   1.000
_cell.length_b   1.000
_cell.length_c   1.000
_cell.angle_alpha   90.00
_cell.angle_beta   90.00
_cell.angle_gamma   90.00
#
_symmetry.space_group_name_H-M   'P 1'
#
loop_
_entity.id
_entity.type
_entity.pdbx_description
1 polymer ?
#
loop_
_entity_poly.entity_id
_entity_poly.type
_entity_poly.pdbx_seq_one_letter_code
_entity_poly.pdbx_strand_id
1 'polypeptide(L)'
;MDAEQGGCLPTDDTDLEYRVKVTSKKDVTEQLNKYKKILETVFDGQPDVEEQIKRVLLQELLANFEAAVLDNVLVNGQRWEDAADAEEATDLDVLLDDTIVEAAWKRRVYPKRILPHVVHSLKAERKLLELYQNTVNPQEVVKNPDQENTMRDVSAAAPQLVKEAIQVMKSIPTVQRQAEGLCQILSTKPSHTTLEIHQDVFAHSGQADACLAVQEEAATGGYVPPIKKPVS
;
A
#
# COMPACT_ATOMS: atom_id res chain seq x y z
N MET A 1 3.48 -20.83 37.94
CA MET A 1 2.38 -21.37 37.13
C MET A 1 2.50 -22.86 37.23
N ASP A 2 1.64 -23.36 38.10
CA ASP A 2 1.74 -24.63 38.78
C ASP A 2 1.49 -25.81 37.85
N ALA A 3 2.28 -26.85 38.06
CA ALA A 3 2.07 -28.16 37.48
C ALA A 3 0.85 -28.78 38.18
N GLU A 4 -0.29 -28.77 37.50
CA GLU A 4 -1.42 -29.58 37.94
C GLU A 4 -1.12 -31.06 37.67
N GLN A 5 -0.76 -31.73 38.74
CA GLN A 5 -0.91 -33.17 38.92
C GLN A 5 -2.41 -33.50 38.78
N GLY A 6 -2.82 -33.88 37.57
CA GLY A 6 -4.09 -34.56 37.34
C GLY A 6 -4.01 -35.98 37.89
N GLY A 7 -4.65 -36.19 39.03
CA GLY A 7 -4.62 -37.42 39.79
C GLY A 7 -5.02 -38.67 38.99
N CYS A 8 -4.35 -39.76 39.34
CA CYS A 8 -4.76 -41.13 39.09
C CYS A 8 -6.16 -41.35 39.67
N LEU A 9 -7.14 -41.61 38.80
CA LEU A 9 -8.39 -42.27 39.15
C LEU A 9 -8.35 -43.63 38.44
N PRO A 10 -8.47 -44.77 39.16
CA PRO A 10 -8.76 -46.03 38.50
C PRO A 10 -10.20 -45.91 37.99
N THR A 11 -10.35 -45.77 36.67
CA THR A 11 -11.66 -45.88 36.05
C THR A 11 -12.04 -47.34 36.07
N ASP A 12 -13.20 -47.61 36.68
CA ASP A 12 -13.89 -48.89 36.78
C ASP A 12 -13.58 -49.87 35.64
N ASP A 13 -13.28 -51.11 36.02
CA ASP A 13 -13.02 -52.30 35.20
C ASP A 13 -14.12 -52.61 34.15
N THR A 14 -14.26 -51.79 33.09
CA THR A 14 -15.32 -51.97 32.08
C THR A 14 -14.87 -52.01 30.61
N ASP A 15 -13.60 -51.76 30.30
CA ASP A 15 -13.07 -51.84 28.92
C ASP A 15 -12.08 -53.00 28.70
N LEU A 16 -12.30 -54.14 29.36
CA LEU A 16 -11.58 -55.36 29.01
C LEU A 16 -12.23 -55.97 27.77
N GLU A 17 -11.63 -55.72 26.61
CA GLU A 17 -12.00 -56.36 25.36
C GLU A 17 -11.59 -57.85 25.39
N TYR A 18 -12.55 -58.73 25.66
CA TYR A 18 -12.34 -60.17 25.80
C TYR A 18 -12.28 -60.93 24.48
N ARG A 19 -12.61 -60.28 23.36
CA ARG A 19 -12.59 -60.89 22.02
C ARG A 19 -11.17 -61.16 21.55
N VAL A 20 -11.01 -62.23 20.79
CA VAL A 20 -9.71 -62.65 20.26
C VAL A 20 -9.28 -61.67 19.17
N LYS A 21 -8.11 -61.04 19.36
CA LYS A 21 -7.53 -60.10 18.39
C LYS A 21 -6.76 -60.86 17.31
N VAL A 22 -7.15 -60.65 16.07
CA VAL A 22 -6.54 -61.28 14.88
C VAL A 22 -6.20 -60.19 13.86
N THR A 23 -5.19 -60.44 13.04
CA THR A 23 -4.69 -59.49 12.03
C THR A 23 -5.22 -59.78 10.62
N SER A 24 -5.65 -61.02 10.36
CA SER A 24 -6.07 -61.51 9.05
C SER A 24 -7.43 -62.20 9.13
N LYS A 25 -8.42 -61.71 8.37
CA LYS A 25 -9.70 -62.40 8.17
C LYS A 25 -9.51 -63.75 7.49
N LYS A 26 -8.60 -63.83 6.51
CA LYS A 26 -8.35 -65.06 5.72
C LYS A 26 -7.98 -66.22 6.64
N ASP A 27 -7.08 -66.00 7.59
CA ASP A 27 -6.61 -67.02 8.53
C ASP A 27 -7.74 -67.56 9.41
N VAL A 28 -8.63 -66.66 9.88
CA VAL A 28 -9.81 -67.04 10.68
C VAL A 28 -10.77 -67.87 9.84
N THR A 29 -11.06 -67.46 8.60
CA THR A 29 -11.94 -68.24 7.71
C THR A 29 -11.37 -69.62 7.39
N GLU A 30 -10.06 -69.74 7.19
CA GLU A 30 -9.41 -71.03 6.94
C GLU A 30 -9.51 -71.97 8.14
N GLN A 31 -9.27 -71.47 9.35
CA GLN A 31 -9.41 -72.26 10.57
C GLN A 31 -10.86 -72.66 10.80
N LEU A 32 -11.79 -71.71 10.66
CA LEU A 32 -13.22 -71.97 10.78
C LEU A 32 -13.66 -73.10 9.84
N ASN A 33 -13.22 -73.07 8.57
CA ASN A 33 -13.53 -74.11 7.59
C ASN A 33 -12.93 -75.48 7.95
N LYS A 34 -11.75 -75.54 8.57
CA LYS A 34 -11.17 -76.80 9.06
C LYS A 34 -12.03 -77.40 10.17
N TYR A 35 -12.45 -76.60 11.14
CA TYR A 35 -13.28 -77.07 12.25
C TYR A 35 -14.71 -77.42 11.84
N LYS A 36 -15.28 -76.69 10.88
CA LYS A 36 -16.57 -77.05 10.26
C LYS A 36 -16.54 -78.45 9.65
N LYS A 37 -15.49 -78.79 8.89
CA LYS A 37 -15.30 -80.15 8.33
C LYS A 37 -15.23 -81.25 9.38
N ILE A 38 -14.69 -80.94 10.57
CA ILE A 38 -14.66 -81.89 11.69
C ILE A 38 -16.08 -82.03 12.28
N LEU A 39 -16.78 -80.91 12.48
CA LEU A 39 -18.14 -80.87 13.01
C LEU A 39 -19.16 -81.58 12.10
N GLU A 40 -18.90 -81.63 10.78
CA GLU A 40 -19.71 -82.39 9.83
C GLU A 40 -19.79 -83.89 10.16
N THR A 41 -18.79 -84.44 10.86
CA THR A 41 -18.73 -85.89 11.21
C THR A 41 -19.38 -86.23 12.56
N VAL A 42 -19.92 -85.24 13.28
CA VAL A 42 -20.41 -85.41 14.67
C VAL A 42 -21.56 -86.41 14.80
N PHE A 43 -22.40 -86.53 13.77
CA PHE A 43 -23.58 -87.40 13.79
C PHE A 43 -23.36 -88.78 13.13
N ASP A 44 -22.17 -89.06 12.58
CA ASP A 44 -21.87 -90.31 11.85
C ASP A 44 -21.99 -91.55 12.74
N GLY A 45 -21.77 -91.42 14.05
CA GLY A 45 -21.84 -92.50 15.03
C GLY A 45 -23.22 -92.71 15.67
N GLN A 46 -24.26 -91.95 15.29
CA GLN A 46 -25.57 -91.99 15.94
C GLN A 46 -26.63 -92.65 15.04
N PRO A 47 -26.82 -93.98 15.05
CA PRO A 47 -27.77 -94.65 14.16
C PRO A 47 -29.25 -94.42 14.51
N ASP A 48 -29.55 -93.94 15.72
CA ASP A 48 -30.92 -93.86 16.28
C ASP A 48 -31.71 -92.60 15.88
N VAL A 49 -31.05 -91.64 15.20
CA VAL A 49 -31.67 -90.37 14.79
C VAL A 49 -31.98 -90.40 13.29
N GLU A 50 -33.20 -89.99 12.93
CA GLU A 50 -33.66 -89.87 11.55
C GLU A 50 -32.76 -88.91 10.75
N GLU A 51 -32.42 -89.28 9.51
CA GLU A 51 -31.48 -88.53 8.67
C GLU A 51 -31.90 -87.08 8.44
N GLN A 52 -33.21 -86.83 8.32
CA GLN A 52 -33.74 -85.48 8.12
C GLN A 52 -33.50 -84.59 9.35
N ILE A 53 -33.65 -85.15 10.55
CA ILE A 53 -33.42 -84.44 11.81
C ILE A 53 -31.92 -84.15 11.98
N LYS A 54 -31.05 -85.12 11.65
CA LYS A 54 -29.59 -84.94 11.68
C LYS A 54 -29.13 -83.79 10.79
N ARG A 55 -29.67 -83.68 9.57
CA ARG A 55 -29.31 -82.60 8.63
C ARG A 55 -29.66 -81.22 9.18
N VAL A 56 -30.85 -81.08 9.76
CA VAL A 56 -31.29 -79.81 10.36
C VAL A 56 -30.40 -79.44 11.55
N LEU A 57 -30.17 -80.38 12.47
CA LEU A 57 -29.31 -80.15 13.63
C LEU A 57 -27.86 -79.83 13.25
N LEU A 58 -27.32 -80.48 12.22
CA LEU A 58 -25.98 -80.23 11.72
C LEU A 58 -25.87 -78.84 11.08
N GLN A 59 -26.87 -78.42 10.30
CA GLN A 59 -26.91 -77.09 9.72
C GLN A 59 -27.00 -76.00 10.80
N GLU A 60 -27.87 -76.17 11.80
CA GLU A 60 -27.97 -75.25 12.93
C GLU A 60 -26.68 -75.21 13.76
N LEU A 61 -26.06 -76.36 14.02
CA LEU A 61 -24.79 -76.46 14.74
C LEU A 61 -23.68 -75.69 14.01
N LEU A 62 -23.54 -75.88 12.70
CA LEU A 62 -22.51 -75.21 11.90
C LEU A 62 -22.74 -73.70 11.82
N ALA A 63 -23.99 -73.26 11.66
CA ALA A 63 -24.35 -71.84 11.63
C ALA A 63 -24.13 -71.16 12.99
N ASN A 64 -24.55 -71.81 14.07
CA ASN A 64 -24.36 -71.31 15.44
C ASN A 64 -22.88 -71.26 15.82
N PHE A 65 -22.10 -72.28 15.44
CA PHE A 65 -20.66 -72.30 15.65
C PHE A 65 -19.97 -71.15 14.92
N GLU A 66 -20.29 -70.95 13.64
CA GLU A 66 -19.75 -69.84 12.86
C GLU A 66 -20.08 -68.48 13.47
N ALA A 67 -21.37 -68.21 13.74
CA ALA A 67 -21.79 -66.95 14.34
C ALA A 67 -21.08 -66.70 15.69
N ALA A 68 -21.03 -67.72 16.56
CA ALA A 68 -20.37 -67.60 17.85
C ALA A 68 -18.86 -67.32 17.72
N VAL A 69 -18.17 -67.92 16.76
CA VAL A 69 -16.75 -67.65 16.53
C VAL A 69 -16.55 -66.23 15.98
N LEU A 70 -17.34 -65.82 14.99
CA LEU A 70 -17.20 -64.51 14.35
C LEU A 70 -17.56 -63.35 15.30
N ASP A 71 -18.54 -63.55 16.18
CA ASP A 71 -18.92 -62.56 17.21
C ASP A 71 -17.83 -62.34 18.26
N ASN A 72 -16.97 -63.35 18.48
CA ASN A 72 -15.93 -63.33 19.50
C ASN A 72 -14.53 -63.00 18.95
N VAL A 73 -14.43 -62.58 17.68
CA VAL A 73 -13.17 -62.20 17.03
C VAL A 73 -13.18 -60.72 16.66
N LEU A 74 -12.03 -60.08 16.83
CA LEU A 74 -11.76 -58.74 16.33
C LEU A 74 -10.63 -58.78 15.32
N VAL A 75 -10.85 -58.19 14.15
CA VAL A 75 -9.83 -58.05 13.12
C VAL A 75 -9.30 -56.64 13.14
N ASN A 76 -8.01 -56.47 13.46
CA ASN A 76 -7.37 -55.16 13.61
C ASN A 76 -8.13 -54.20 14.54
N GLY A 77 -8.75 -54.74 15.60
CA GLY A 77 -9.54 -53.98 16.57
C GLY A 77 -10.96 -53.62 16.11
N GLN A 78 -11.38 -54.08 14.95
CA GLN A 78 -12.73 -53.89 14.41
C GLN A 78 -13.53 -55.21 14.48
N ARG A 79 -14.86 -55.09 14.50
CA ARG A 79 -15.75 -56.26 14.43
C ARG A 79 -15.64 -56.94 13.07
N TRP A 80 -16.02 -58.21 13.01
CA TRP A 80 -15.93 -59.01 11.80
C TRP A 80 -16.63 -58.38 10.57
N GLU A 81 -17.80 -57.79 10.76
CA GLU A 81 -18.58 -57.13 9.69
C GLU A 81 -17.93 -55.83 9.19
N ASP A 82 -17.31 -55.07 10.09
CA ASP A 82 -16.77 -53.74 9.80
C ASP A 82 -15.35 -53.77 9.24
N ALA A 83 -14.61 -54.87 9.45
CA ALA A 83 -13.25 -55.00 8.99
C ALA A 83 -13.17 -55.13 7.46
N ALA A 84 -12.27 -54.41 6.81
CA ALA A 84 -12.12 -54.46 5.36
C ALA A 84 -11.56 -55.81 4.87
N ASP A 85 -12.06 -56.28 3.73
CA ASP A 85 -11.52 -57.46 3.04
C ASP A 85 -10.37 -57.03 2.10
N ALA A 86 -9.26 -57.76 2.13
CA ALA A 86 -8.03 -57.38 1.42
C ALA A 86 -8.09 -57.43 -0.12
N GLU A 87 -9.25 -57.75 -0.72
CA GLU A 87 -9.42 -57.96 -2.17
C GLU A 87 -9.68 -56.64 -2.94
N GLU A 88 -9.88 -55.50 -2.27
CA GLU A 88 -10.15 -54.19 -2.92
C GLU A 88 -8.92 -53.56 -3.60
N ALA A 89 -7.73 -54.16 -3.49
CA ALA A 89 -6.47 -53.57 -3.94
C ALA A 89 -6.33 -53.48 -5.47
N THR A 90 -7.03 -54.32 -6.25
CA THR A 90 -6.80 -54.42 -7.70
C THR A 90 -7.32 -53.22 -8.51
N ASP A 91 -8.34 -52.51 -8.01
CA ASP A 91 -8.88 -51.32 -8.69
C ASP A 91 -7.97 -50.08 -8.50
N LEU A 92 -7.25 -50.04 -7.38
CA LEU A 92 -6.31 -48.95 -7.06
C LEU A 92 -5.08 -48.95 -7.97
N ASP A 93 -4.59 -50.14 -8.37
CA ASP A 93 -3.41 -50.25 -9.23
C ASP A 93 -3.66 -49.67 -10.63
N VAL A 94 -4.85 -49.88 -11.19
CA VAL A 94 -5.23 -49.33 -12.50
C VAL A 94 -5.35 -47.81 -12.43
N LEU A 95 -6.01 -47.29 -11.38
CA LEU A 95 -6.11 -45.84 -11.15
C LEU A 95 -4.72 -45.21 -10.94
N LEU A 96 -3.82 -45.91 -10.25
CA LEU A 96 -2.47 -45.44 -10.02
C LEU A 96 -1.71 -45.32 -11.36
N ASP A 97 -1.75 -46.33 -12.20
CA ASP A 97 -1.09 -46.32 -13.51
C ASP A 97 -1.62 -45.18 -14.41
N ASP A 98 -2.93 -44.98 -14.46
CA ASP A 98 -3.54 -43.89 -15.22
C ASP A 98 -3.06 -42.52 -14.73
N THR A 99 -3.03 -42.32 -13.40
CA THR A 99 -2.57 -41.04 -12.82
C THR A 99 -1.08 -40.80 -13.06
N ILE A 100 -0.25 -41.86 -13.04
CA ILE A 100 1.18 -41.78 -13.35
C ILE A 100 1.38 -41.35 -14.81
N VAL A 101 0.68 -41.98 -15.75
CA VAL A 101 0.75 -41.66 -17.17
C VAL A 101 0.30 -40.24 -17.44
N GLU A 102 -0.82 -39.81 -16.85
CA GLU A 102 -1.34 -38.46 -17.00
C GLU A 102 -0.35 -37.42 -16.46
N ALA A 103 0.21 -37.66 -15.27
CA ALA A 103 1.18 -36.77 -14.65
C ALA A 103 2.47 -36.67 -15.49
N ALA A 104 2.98 -37.80 -15.99
CA ALA A 104 4.15 -37.84 -16.87
C ALA A 104 3.90 -37.06 -18.17
N TRP A 105 2.73 -37.24 -18.77
CA TRP A 105 2.35 -36.52 -19.98
C TRP A 105 2.23 -35.01 -19.73
N LYS A 106 1.56 -34.59 -18.65
CA LYS A 106 1.43 -33.18 -18.25
C LYS A 106 2.80 -32.54 -18.02
N ARG A 107 3.69 -33.19 -17.25
CA ARG A 107 5.06 -32.72 -16.99
C ARG A 107 5.87 -32.53 -18.28
N ARG A 108 5.64 -33.37 -19.29
CA ARG A 108 6.34 -33.27 -20.59
C ARG A 108 5.76 -32.19 -21.51
N VAL A 109 4.44 -32.06 -21.57
CA VAL A 109 3.74 -31.27 -22.60
C VAL A 109 3.43 -29.86 -22.14
N TYR A 110 2.96 -29.67 -20.90
CA TYR A 110 2.45 -28.38 -20.43
C TYR A 110 3.52 -27.30 -20.40
N PRO A 111 4.75 -27.53 -19.90
CA PRO A 111 5.78 -26.50 -19.94
C PRO A 111 6.06 -25.97 -21.35
N LYS A 112 6.06 -26.88 -22.35
CA LYS A 112 6.26 -26.52 -23.76
C LYS A 112 5.10 -25.74 -24.35
N ARG A 113 3.87 -25.97 -23.87
CA ARG A 113 2.67 -25.21 -24.28
C ARG A 113 2.58 -23.85 -23.59
N ILE A 114 2.93 -23.78 -22.31
CA ILE A 114 2.85 -22.55 -21.49
C ILE A 114 3.95 -21.56 -21.89
N LEU A 115 5.16 -22.06 -22.17
CA LEU A 115 6.33 -21.23 -22.46
C LEU A 115 6.08 -20.18 -23.55
N PRO A 116 5.52 -20.51 -24.75
CA PRO A 116 5.19 -19.51 -25.74
C PRO A 116 4.26 -18.41 -25.20
N HIS A 117 3.21 -18.75 -24.46
CA HIS A 117 2.26 -17.74 -23.97
C HIS A 117 2.93 -16.74 -23.02
N VAL A 118 3.75 -17.21 -22.09
CA VAL A 118 4.48 -16.35 -21.14
C VAL A 118 5.53 -15.50 -21.86
N VAL A 119 6.25 -16.06 -22.84
CA VAL A 119 7.21 -15.29 -23.65
C VAL A 119 6.50 -14.19 -24.45
N HIS A 120 5.33 -14.48 -25.02
CA HIS A 120 4.55 -13.49 -25.76
C HIS A 120 4.00 -12.39 -24.85
N SER A 121 3.51 -12.72 -23.64
CA SER A 121 3.03 -11.72 -22.69
C SER A 121 4.16 -10.81 -22.21
N LEU A 122 5.31 -11.37 -21.82
CA LEU A 122 6.48 -10.58 -21.41
C LEU A 122 6.99 -9.68 -22.55
N LYS A 123 6.96 -10.17 -23.80
CA LYS A 123 7.33 -9.35 -24.96
C LYS A 123 6.34 -8.21 -25.20
N ALA A 124 5.05 -8.43 -24.97
CA ALA A 124 4.02 -7.40 -25.08
C ALA A 124 4.17 -6.33 -23.98
N GLU A 125 4.41 -6.75 -22.73
CA GLU A 125 4.69 -5.84 -21.61
C GLU A 125 5.94 -4.98 -21.88
N ARG A 126 7.02 -5.59 -22.40
CA ARG A 126 8.22 -4.84 -22.79
C ARG A 126 7.92 -3.79 -23.86
N LYS A 127 7.16 -4.15 -24.89
CA LYS A 127 6.75 -3.19 -25.93
C LYS A 127 5.89 -2.06 -25.37
N LEU A 128 5.03 -2.35 -24.40
CA LEU A 128 4.24 -1.33 -23.72
C LEU A 128 5.15 -0.35 -22.95
N LEU A 129 6.16 -0.86 -22.23
CA LEU A 129 7.13 -0.04 -21.51
C LEU A 129 7.92 0.89 -22.44
N GLU A 130 8.29 0.43 -23.64
CA GLU A 130 8.98 1.25 -24.65
C GLU A 130 8.14 2.49 -25.04
N LEU A 131 6.81 2.40 -25.03
CA LEU A 131 5.93 3.56 -25.27
C LEU A 131 6.01 4.59 -24.14
N TYR A 132 6.14 4.14 -22.88
CA TYR A 132 6.27 5.04 -21.73
C TYR A 132 7.59 5.80 -21.71
N GLN A 133 8.69 5.16 -22.12
CA GLN A 133 10.02 5.78 -22.11
C GLN A 133 10.10 7.05 -22.97
N ASN A 134 9.35 7.10 -24.07
CA ASN A 134 9.37 8.24 -25.00
C ASN A 134 8.43 9.39 -24.62
N THR A 135 7.59 9.22 -23.58
CA THR A 135 6.50 10.16 -23.28
C THR A 135 6.91 11.24 -22.27
N VAL A 136 7.99 11.06 -21.51
CA VAL A 136 8.39 11.99 -20.44
C VAL A 136 9.60 12.81 -20.87
N ASN A 137 9.36 13.85 -21.67
CA ASN A 137 10.32 14.95 -21.78
C ASN A 137 10.02 15.94 -20.65
N PRO A 138 10.96 16.19 -19.71
CA PRO A 138 10.75 17.20 -18.68
C PRO A 138 10.51 18.55 -19.36
N GLN A 139 9.41 19.21 -19.00
CA GLN A 139 9.09 20.56 -19.48
C GLN A 139 10.22 21.49 -19.03
N GLU A 140 11.03 21.95 -19.98
CA GLU A 140 12.09 22.90 -19.70
C GLU A 140 11.44 24.24 -19.32
N VAL A 141 11.61 24.65 -18.07
CA VAL A 141 11.05 25.91 -17.55
C VAL A 141 11.93 27.05 -18.04
N VAL A 142 11.60 27.57 -19.22
CA VAL A 142 12.25 28.77 -19.77
C VAL A 142 11.84 29.98 -18.93
N LYS A 143 12.82 30.72 -18.42
CA LYS A 143 12.58 31.97 -17.68
C LYS A 143 11.95 33.00 -18.62
N ASN A 144 10.95 33.73 -18.13
CA ASN A 144 10.25 34.73 -18.94
C ASN A 144 11.23 35.88 -19.31
N PRO A 145 11.42 36.19 -20.60
CA PRO A 145 12.34 37.24 -21.03
C PRO A 145 11.97 38.63 -20.51
N ASP A 146 10.69 38.91 -20.28
CA ASP A 146 10.22 40.19 -19.71
C ASP A 146 10.63 40.31 -18.24
N GLN A 147 10.58 39.20 -17.50
CA GLN A 147 11.06 39.15 -16.12
C GLN A 147 12.57 39.37 -16.05
N GLU A 148 13.33 38.85 -17.02
CA GLU A 148 14.77 39.03 -17.06
C GLU A 148 15.15 40.48 -17.42
N ASN A 149 14.46 41.08 -18.38
CA ASN A 149 14.67 42.49 -18.75
C ASN A 149 14.34 43.44 -17.59
N THR A 150 13.19 43.26 -16.94
CA THR A 150 12.84 44.06 -15.77
C THR A 150 13.84 43.90 -14.62
N MET A 151 14.33 42.68 -14.38
CA MET A 151 15.36 42.43 -13.36
C MET A 151 16.67 43.14 -13.70
N ARG A 152 17.10 43.15 -14.96
CA ARG A 152 18.30 43.87 -15.41
C ARG A 152 18.15 45.38 -15.26
N ASP A 153 17.02 45.93 -15.70
CA ASP A 153 16.76 47.37 -15.65
C ASP A 153 16.77 47.89 -14.21
N VAL A 154 16.06 47.20 -13.31
CA VAL A 154 16.03 47.54 -11.87
C VAL A 154 17.43 47.41 -11.26
N SER A 155 18.17 46.36 -11.61
CA SER A 155 19.55 46.16 -11.11
C SER A 155 20.52 47.23 -11.59
N ALA A 156 20.32 47.77 -12.80
CA ALA A 156 21.13 48.85 -13.35
C ALA A 156 20.76 50.22 -12.77
N ALA A 157 19.47 50.50 -12.58
CA ALA A 157 18.98 51.80 -12.12
C ALA A 157 19.14 52.00 -10.60
N ALA A 158 18.95 50.96 -9.79
CA ALA A 158 18.95 51.08 -8.34
C ALA A 158 20.25 51.66 -7.75
N PRO A 159 21.46 51.24 -8.17
CA PRO A 159 22.71 51.81 -7.65
C PRO A 159 22.89 53.30 -7.97
N GLN A 160 22.37 53.76 -9.12
CA GLN A 160 22.47 55.16 -9.51
C GLN A 160 21.54 56.03 -8.65
N LEU A 161 20.28 55.61 -8.47
CA LEU A 161 19.33 56.30 -7.60
C LEU A 161 19.83 56.38 -6.15
N VAL A 162 20.47 55.31 -5.65
CA VAL A 162 21.07 55.32 -4.30
C VAL A 162 22.19 56.36 -4.20
N LYS A 163 23.05 56.49 -5.22
CA LYS A 163 24.12 57.52 -5.24
C LYS A 163 23.54 58.94 -5.24
N GLU A 164 22.51 59.18 -6.05
CA GLU A 164 21.83 60.47 -6.13
C GLU A 164 21.17 60.82 -4.79
N ALA A 165 20.48 59.87 -4.15
CA ALA A 165 19.89 60.05 -2.83
C ALA A 165 20.95 60.37 -1.77
N ILE A 166 22.08 59.64 -1.76
CA ILE A 166 23.20 59.92 -0.84
C ILE A 166 23.76 61.32 -1.08
N GLN A 167 23.88 61.75 -2.34
CA GLN A 167 24.38 63.07 -2.69
C GLN A 167 23.45 64.18 -2.18
N VAL A 168 22.14 64.03 -2.40
CA VAL A 168 21.12 64.96 -1.87
C VAL A 168 21.19 65.02 -0.35
N MET A 169 21.24 63.88 0.33
CA MET A 169 21.36 63.82 1.79
C MET A 169 22.60 64.55 2.31
N LYS A 170 23.73 64.48 1.58
CA LYS A 170 24.95 65.22 1.94
C LYS A 170 24.83 66.73 1.72
N SER A 171 24.05 67.19 0.73
CA SER A 171 23.89 68.62 0.42
C SER A 171 22.82 69.33 1.25
N ILE A 172 21.83 68.62 1.80
CA ILE A 172 20.79 69.21 2.66
C ILE A 172 21.38 70.06 3.81
N PRO A 173 22.31 69.58 4.64
CA PRO A 173 22.82 70.36 5.77
C PRO A 173 23.59 71.62 5.35
N THR A 174 24.23 71.60 4.17
CA THR A 174 24.92 72.79 3.66
C THR A 174 23.95 73.87 3.23
N VAL A 175 22.87 73.50 2.53
CA VAL A 175 21.82 74.43 2.10
C VAL A 175 21.07 74.98 3.32
N GLN A 176 20.77 74.12 4.30
CA GLN A 176 20.15 74.54 5.56
C GLN A 176 20.99 75.61 6.27
N ARG A 177 22.32 75.40 6.38
CA ARG A 177 23.22 76.38 7.01
C ARG A 177 23.26 77.71 6.24
N GLN A 178 23.24 77.66 4.90
CA GLN A 178 23.19 78.87 4.07
C GLN A 178 21.88 79.63 4.29
N ALA A 179 20.74 78.93 4.32
CA ALA A 179 19.44 79.52 4.57
C ALA A 179 19.37 80.14 5.98
N GLU A 180 19.85 79.43 7.02
CA GLU A 180 19.94 79.94 8.39
C GLU A 180 20.83 81.20 8.47
N GLY A 181 21.98 81.20 7.80
CA GLY A 181 22.88 82.36 7.74
C GLY A 181 22.26 83.59 7.06
N LEU A 182 21.54 83.39 5.95
CA LEU A 182 20.79 84.46 5.28
C LEU A 182 19.68 85.01 6.18
N CYS A 183 18.92 84.13 6.83
CA CYS A 183 17.89 84.53 7.79
C CYS A 183 18.48 85.33 8.97
N GLN A 184 19.67 84.96 9.47
CA GLN A 184 20.36 85.72 10.52
C GLN A 184 20.68 87.14 10.06
N ILE A 185 21.25 87.31 8.87
CA ILE A 185 21.58 88.64 8.31
C ILE A 185 20.30 89.49 8.20
N LEU A 186 19.23 88.95 7.62
CA LEU A 186 17.96 89.66 7.47
C LEU A 186 17.30 90.01 8.82
N SER A 187 17.55 89.21 9.86
CA SER A 187 17.03 89.46 11.21
C SER A 187 17.88 90.44 12.03
N THR A 188 19.09 90.77 11.59
CA THR A 188 19.96 91.72 12.30
C THR A 188 19.49 93.15 12.05
N LYS A 189 19.41 93.96 13.12
CA LYS A 189 19.10 95.38 12.98
C LYS A 189 20.32 96.11 12.42
N PRO A 190 20.18 96.98 11.40
CA PRO A 190 21.29 97.76 10.89
C PRO A 190 21.87 98.64 12.01
N SER A 191 23.20 98.69 12.12
CA SER A 191 23.85 99.58 13.08
C SER A 191 23.57 101.05 12.73
N HIS A 192 23.54 101.91 13.74
CA HIS A 192 23.21 103.33 13.59
C HIS A 192 24.02 104.01 12.47
N THR A 193 25.32 103.71 12.39
CA THR A 193 26.23 104.26 11.38
C THR A 193 25.88 103.82 9.95
N THR A 194 25.47 102.57 9.75
CA THR A 194 25.01 102.09 8.43
C THR A 194 23.67 102.71 8.05
N LEU A 195 22.81 102.98 9.03
CA LEU A 195 21.51 103.61 8.80
C LEU A 195 21.69 105.09 8.38
N GLU A 196 22.61 105.82 9.01
CA GLU A 196 22.98 107.19 8.63
C GLU A 196 23.58 107.25 7.21
N ILE A 197 24.54 106.38 6.88
CA ILE A 197 25.10 106.31 5.52
C ILE A 197 24.01 105.98 4.49
N HIS A 198 23.09 105.07 4.82
CA HIS A 198 21.99 104.71 3.91
C HIS A 198 21.01 105.88 3.72
N GLN A 199 20.78 106.70 4.75
CA GLN A 199 20.04 107.95 4.61
C GLN A 199 20.81 108.98 3.78
N ASP A 200 22.12 109.15 3.99
CA ASP A 200 22.89 110.14 3.22
C ASP A 200 22.98 109.79 1.73
N VAL A 201 23.15 108.50 1.40
CA VAL A 201 23.27 108.01 0.02
C VAL A 201 21.91 107.91 -0.68
N PHE A 202 20.86 107.46 0.01
CA PHE A 202 19.56 107.20 -0.62
C PHE A 202 18.46 108.23 -0.29
N ALA A 203 18.66 109.17 0.63
CA ALA A 203 17.66 110.21 0.96
C ALA A 203 17.85 111.54 0.19
N HIS A 204 18.85 111.66 -0.69
CA HIS A 204 19.06 112.86 -1.51
C HIS A 204 18.73 112.64 -2.99
N SER A 205 17.46 112.35 -3.30
CA SER A 205 16.84 112.75 -4.57
C SER A 205 15.32 112.72 -4.45
N GLY A 206 14.73 113.88 -4.18
CA GLY A 206 13.31 114.09 -4.42
C GLY A 206 13.03 114.26 -5.92
N GLN A 207 11.88 113.73 -6.33
CA GLN A 207 11.10 114.10 -7.53
C GLN A 207 11.48 113.44 -8.88
N ALA A 208 10.81 112.33 -9.21
CA ALA A 208 10.30 112.03 -10.56
C ALA A 208 9.34 110.82 -10.52
N ASP A 209 8.20 110.96 -11.20
CA ASP A 209 7.21 109.92 -11.50
C ASP A 209 7.81 108.66 -12.12
N ALA A 210 7.25 107.49 -11.80
CA ALA A 210 6.54 106.62 -12.75
C ALA A 210 6.28 105.22 -12.17
N CYS A 211 5.07 104.75 -12.44
CA CYS A 211 4.55 103.40 -12.29
C CYS A 211 5.49 102.30 -12.81
N LEU A 212 5.35 101.09 -12.27
CA LEU A 212 4.95 99.91 -13.06
C LEU A 212 4.63 98.73 -12.14
N ALA A 213 3.37 98.31 -12.20
CA ALA A 213 2.86 97.05 -11.69
C ALA A 213 3.26 95.91 -12.66
N VAL A 214 3.51 94.71 -12.12
CA VAL A 214 3.42 93.46 -12.90
C VAL A 214 2.65 92.44 -12.08
N GLN A 215 1.68 91.85 -12.76
CA GLN A 215 0.59 91.00 -12.29
C GLN A 215 1.02 89.57 -11.95
N GLU A 216 0.24 89.04 -11.01
CA GLU A 216 0.12 87.66 -10.57
C GLU A 216 -0.83 86.89 -11.51
N GLU A 217 -0.37 85.79 -12.11
CA GLU A 217 -1.27 84.82 -12.75
C GLU A 217 -1.09 83.44 -12.11
N ALA A 218 -2.19 82.98 -11.49
CA ALA A 218 -2.38 81.63 -11.00
C ALA A 218 -3.04 80.79 -12.11
N ALA A 219 -2.47 79.61 -12.40
CA ALA A 219 -3.12 78.58 -13.21
C ALA A 219 -3.03 77.23 -12.50
N THR A 220 -4.08 76.91 -11.76
CA THR A 220 -4.38 75.59 -11.19
C THR A 220 -4.91 74.67 -12.30
N GLY A 221 -4.17 73.62 -12.63
CA GLY A 221 -4.57 72.58 -13.57
C GLY A 221 -4.35 71.19 -12.99
N GLY A 222 -5.34 70.67 -12.27
CA GLY A 222 -5.34 69.31 -11.74
C GLY A 222 -5.77 68.30 -12.81
N TYR A 223 -4.97 67.23 -12.99
CA TYR A 223 -5.27 66.11 -13.87
C TYR A 223 -6.06 65.02 -13.12
N VAL A 224 -7.15 64.52 -13.72
CA VAL A 224 -7.96 63.40 -13.21
C VAL A 224 -7.97 62.27 -14.25
N PRO A 225 -7.62 61.02 -13.90
CA PRO A 225 -7.60 59.90 -14.84
C PRO A 225 -8.99 59.23 -15.00
N PRO A 226 -9.31 58.66 -16.17
CA PRO A 226 -10.60 58.01 -16.42
C PRO A 226 -10.68 56.58 -15.87
N ILE A 227 -11.81 56.30 -15.21
CA ILE A 227 -12.19 55.00 -14.63
C ILE A 227 -12.60 54.04 -15.76
N LYS A 228 -11.93 52.88 -15.87
CA LYS A 228 -12.36 51.77 -16.73
C LYS A 228 -13.44 50.94 -16.01
N LYS A 229 -14.55 50.67 -16.72
CA LYS A 229 -15.65 49.78 -16.29
C LYS A 229 -15.26 48.29 -16.47
N PRO A 230 -15.86 47.36 -15.71
CA PRO A 230 -15.57 45.93 -15.79
C PRO A 230 -16.11 45.29 -17.07
N VAL A 231 -15.33 44.35 -17.60
CA VAL A 231 -15.72 43.44 -18.69
C VAL A 231 -16.50 42.28 -18.08
N SER A 232 -17.58 41.88 -18.77
CA SER A 232 -18.40 40.69 -18.49
C SER A 232 -17.61 39.38 -18.51
#